data_AF-A0A7K2WYU7-F1
#
_entry.id   AF-A0A7K2WYU7-F1
#
_cell.length_a   1.000
_cell.length_b   1.000
_cell.length_c   1.000
_cell.angle_alpha   90.00
_cell.angle_beta   90.00
_cell.angle_gamma   90.00
#
_symmetry.space_group_name_H-M   'P 1'
#
loop_
_entity.id
_entity.type
_entity.pdbx_description
1 polymer ?
#
loop_
_entity_poly.entity_id
_entity_poly.type
_entity_poly.pdbx_seq_one_letter_code
_entity_poly.pdbx_strand_id
1 'polypeptide(L)'
;MNRPLNPREVALGVPLVDDRLLLELLNDLHTADDLVRATVREGFFARLLGQVTGRRRRQDLAVTGALVGAQRDTLAWLSGLTTRLAVTDLVVAEVSDEVARVREDVKGLDGRVRWAEGSIRELALVLGELAEQTGRGLAGHDERLRKVESRLAIDDAVRRWRHPRPDAGLGRLFGAVLLAREVAAGPAGEFSDTARDAHVEQELVERMLQDPPTPWYDGVRSVAGLLAEATRHLPGDDHRTMLAELLGAGLREELTRARGPLSTALSTAAATTVRGTDPDAAATKALRGAVRNGTRYVAASLTAEELLRQLVGEQFTEAAARRSRLQEKGTGAGTAATATGTGKAS
;
A
#
# COMPACT_ATOMS: atom_id res chain seq x y z
N MET A 1 31.46 35.21 0.18
CA MET A 1 32.34 34.69 1.25
C MET A 1 32.35 35.70 2.38
N ASN A 2 31.35 35.65 3.27
CA ASN A 2 31.29 36.49 4.47
C ASN A 2 31.89 35.70 5.63
N ARG A 3 32.91 36.25 6.27
CA ARG A 3 33.50 35.70 7.50
C ARG A 3 32.44 35.80 8.61
N PRO A 4 32.22 34.74 9.41
CA PRO A 4 31.38 34.85 10.59
C PRO A 4 32.05 35.82 11.59
N LEU A 5 31.32 36.87 11.97
CA LEU A 5 31.73 37.85 12.98
C LEU A 5 32.04 37.13 14.29
N ASN A 6 33.28 37.29 14.77
CA ASN A 6 33.78 36.61 15.95
C ASN A 6 33.20 37.31 17.20
N PRO A 7 32.49 36.61 18.12
CA PRO A 7 31.89 37.24 19.30
C PRO A 7 32.92 37.92 20.23
N ARG A 8 34.22 37.62 20.07
CA ARG A 8 35.32 38.33 20.75
C ARG A 8 35.56 39.76 20.22
N GLU A 9 35.25 40.05 18.96
CA GLU A 9 35.39 41.41 18.38
C GLU A 9 34.29 42.34 18.88
N VAL A 10 33.09 41.82 19.10
CA VAL A 10 31.96 42.58 19.68
C VAL A 10 32.19 42.86 21.17
N ALA A 11 32.81 41.94 21.91
CA ALA A 11 33.15 42.13 23.31
C ALA A 11 34.23 43.22 23.54
N LEU A 12 35.06 43.52 22.55
CA LEU A 12 36.03 44.64 22.60
C LEU A 12 35.38 46.03 22.48
N GLY A 13 34.12 46.11 22.06
CA GLY A 13 33.37 47.37 21.94
C GLY A 13 32.57 47.77 23.19
N VAL A 14 32.47 46.88 24.19
CA VAL A 14 31.74 47.15 25.44
C VAL A 14 32.63 47.94 26.40
N PRO A 15 32.18 49.08 26.95
CA PRO A 15 33.04 50.06 27.59
C PRO A 15 33.62 49.52 28.91
N LEU A 16 34.89 49.15 28.90
CA LEU A 16 35.73 49.31 30.08
C LEU A 16 36.03 50.80 30.15
N VAL A 17 35.46 51.48 31.13
CA VAL A 17 35.94 52.81 31.50
C VAL A 17 37.44 52.63 31.76
N ASP A 18 38.28 53.36 31.02
CA ASP A 18 39.73 53.31 31.27
C ASP A 18 39.93 53.89 32.68
N ASP A 19 40.05 53.00 33.68
CA ASP A 19 40.20 53.37 35.09
C ASP A 19 41.31 54.42 35.26
N ARG A 20 42.31 54.38 34.39
CA ARG A 20 43.39 55.37 34.31
C ARG A 20 42.91 56.80 34.06
N LEU A 21 41.95 57.01 33.16
CA LEU A 21 41.46 58.35 32.82
C LEU A 21 40.58 58.91 33.94
N LEU A 22 39.76 58.05 34.58
CA LEU A 22 39.04 58.43 35.80
C LEU A 22 40.01 58.76 36.94
N LEU A 23 41.10 58.00 37.09
CA LEU A 23 42.13 58.23 38.09
C LEU A 23 42.90 59.53 37.84
N GLU A 24 43.28 59.82 36.59
CA GLU A 24 43.96 61.08 36.20
C GLU A 24 43.03 62.28 36.46
N LEU A 25 41.74 62.19 36.09
CA LEU A 25 40.76 63.24 36.35
C LEU A 25 40.53 63.50 37.84
N LEU A 26 40.42 62.42 38.63
CA LEU A 26 40.24 62.49 40.08
C LEU A 26 41.48 63.08 40.76
N ASN A 27 42.67 62.72 40.28
CA ASN A 27 43.95 63.20 40.80
C ASN A 27 44.16 64.69 40.50
N ASP A 28 43.80 65.16 39.32
CA ASP A 28 43.91 66.58 38.95
C ASP A 28 42.89 67.44 39.69
N LEU A 29 41.67 66.94 39.91
CA LEU A 29 40.66 67.58 40.76
C LEU A 29 41.09 67.64 42.23
N HIS A 30 41.67 66.55 42.77
CA HIS A 30 42.22 66.54 44.13
C HIS A 30 43.39 67.52 44.26
N THR A 31 44.30 67.54 43.29
CA THR A 31 45.44 68.46 43.28
C THR A 31 44.98 69.91 43.24
N ALA A 32 43.93 70.22 42.46
CA ALA A 32 43.32 71.55 42.43
C ALA A 32 42.64 71.91 43.77
N ASP A 33 41.87 71.00 44.39
CA ASP A 33 41.25 71.24 45.70
C ASP A 33 42.30 71.42 46.82
N ASP A 34 43.37 70.63 46.82
CA ASP A 34 44.47 70.76 47.79
C ASP A 34 45.21 72.09 47.65
N LEU A 35 45.44 72.55 46.42
CA LEU A 35 46.03 73.86 46.16
C LEU A 35 45.11 75.01 46.59
N VAL A 36 43.80 74.90 46.41
CA VAL A 36 42.81 75.88 46.88
C VAL A 36 42.74 75.88 48.41
N ARG A 37 42.67 74.72 49.06
CA ARG A 37 42.68 74.60 50.53
C ARG A 37 43.96 75.16 51.15
N ALA A 38 45.11 74.95 50.51
CA ALA A 38 46.38 75.56 50.92
C ALA A 38 46.29 77.09 50.92
N THR A 39 45.66 77.71 49.91
CA THR A 39 45.51 79.18 49.84
C THR A 39 44.56 79.76 50.89
N VAL A 40 43.51 79.02 51.29
CA VAL A 40 42.57 79.46 52.35
C VAL A 40 43.25 79.47 53.73
N ARG A 41 44.25 78.62 53.94
CA ARG A 41 45.00 78.48 55.20
C ARG A 41 46.20 79.44 55.35
N GLU A 42 46.52 80.23 54.34
CA GLU A 42 47.63 81.20 54.42
C GLU A 42 47.23 82.50 55.14
N GLY A 43 48.00 82.90 56.15
CA GLY A 43 47.82 84.15 56.90
C GLY A 43 48.14 85.42 56.08
N PHE A 44 47.65 86.57 56.54
CA PHE A 44 47.74 87.87 55.84
C PHE A 44 49.15 88.22 55.32
N PHE A 45 50.21 87.97 56.11
CA PHE A 45 51.59 88.26 55.73
C PHE A 45 52.16 87.29 54.68
N ALA A 46 51.77 86.02 54.69
CA ALA A 46 52.14 85.04 53.67
C ALA A 46 51.52 85.39 52.31
N ARG A 47 50.28 85.92 52.30
CA ARG A 47 49.62 86.40 51.09
C ARG A 47 50.34 87.61 50.48
N LEU A 48 50.82 88.53 51.32
CA LEU A 48 51.52 89.74 50.87
C LEU A 48 52.92 89.39 50.30
N LEU A 49 53.65 88.48 50.95
CA LEU A 49 54.94 87.98 50.46
C LEU A 49 54.78 87.16 49.17
N GLY A 50 53.72 86.35 49.07
CA GLY A 50 53.38 85.57 47.88
C GLY A 50 53.05 86.43 46.65
N GLN A 51 52.53 87.64 46.86
CA GLN A 51 52.22 88.61 45.82
C GLN A 51 53.48 89.32 45.29
N VAL A 52 54.46 89.60 46.16
CA VAL A 52 55.76 90.19 45.78
C VAL A 52 56.69 89.18 45.10
N THR A 53 56.65 87.90 45.52
CA THR A 53 57.51 86.83 44.96
C THR A 53 56.96 86.17 43.69
N GLY A 54 55.73 86.52 43.28
CA GLY A 54 55.04 85.93 42.14
C GLY A 54 54.57 84.49 42.35
N ARG A 55 54.75 83.94 43.56
CA ARG A 55 54.35 82.57 43.92
C ARG A 55 52.84 82.36 43.77
N ARG A 56 52.03 83.36 44.15
CA ARG A 56 50.57 83.31 44.00
C ARG A 56 50.14 83.22 42.55
N ARG A 57 50.77 84.00 41.66
CA ARG A 57 50.48 83.95 40.21
C ARG A 57 50.86 82.58 39.60
N ARG A 58 51.94 81.95 40.06
CA ARG A 58 52.30 80.58 39.63
C ARG A 58 51.30 79.54 40.13
N GLN A 59 50.79 79.71 41.35
CA GLN A 59 49.82 78.79 41.95
C GLN A 59 48.44 78.92 41.30
N ASP A 60 47.97 80.14 41.03
CA ASP A 60 46.75 80.37 40.24
C ASP A 60 46.89 79.80 38.82
N LEU A 61 48.06 79.95 38.18
CA LEU A 61 48.34 79.33 36.89
C LEU A 61 48.37 77.79 36.97
N ALA A 62 48.83 77.21 38.08
CA ALA A 62 48.83 75.76 38.29
C ALA A 62 47.41 75.22 38.52
N VAL A 63 46.60 75.88 39.35
CA VAL A 63 45.18 75.54 39.55
C VAL A 63 44.40 75.69 38.25
N THR A 64 44.58 76.81 37.53
CA THR A 64 43.95 77.04 36.23
C THR A 64 44.42 76.01 35.21
N GLY A 65 45.71 75.66 35.21
CA GLY A 65 46.28 74.63 34.34
C GLY A 65 45.68 73.24 34.61
N ALA A 66 45.55 72.84 35.87
CA ALA A 66 44.96 71.56 36.28
C ALA A 66 43.46 71.50 35.93
N LEU A 67 42.70 72.58 36.16
CA LEU A 67 41.29 72.63 35.80
C LEU A 67 41.08 72.59 34.28
N VAL A 68 41.91 73.31 33.52
CA VAL A 68 41.89 73.28 32.05
C VAL A 68 42.33 71.91 31.51
N GLY A 69 43.27 71.24 32.19
CA GLY A 69 43.65 69.84 31.93
C GLY A 69 42.46 68.90 32.08
N ALA A 70 41.85 68.88 33.27
CA ALA A 70 40.67 68.05 33.56
C ALA A 70 39.49 68.34 32.61
N GLN A 71 39.26 69.60 32.23
CA GLN A 71 38.23 69.95 31.24
C GLN A 71 38.56 69.41 29.84
N ARG A 72 39.82 69.48 29.41
CA ARG A 72 40.26 68.91 28.13
C ARG A 72 40.15 67.40 28.12
N ASP A 73 40.51 66.74 29.21
CA ASP A 73 40.46 65.28 29.32
C ASP A 73 39.01 64.78 29.39
N THR A 74 38.13 65.50 30.09
CA THR A 74 36.68 65.22 30.08
C THR A 74 36.08 65.39 28.69
N LEU A 75 36.45 66.47 27.97
CA LEU A 75 35.97 66.71 26.60
C LEU A 75 36.52 65.66 25.62
N ALA A 76 37.78 65.25 25.75
CA ALA A 76 38.37 64.19 24.95
C ALA A 76 37.67 62.84 25.20
N TRP A 77 37.36 62.53 26.46
CA TRP A 77 36.62 61.34 26.85
C TRP A 77 35.17 61.36 26.33
N LEU A 78 34.45 62.47 26.51
CA LEU A 78 33.10 62.65 25.97
C LEU A 78 33.09 62.55 24.43
N SER A 79 34.09 63.11 23.75
CA SER A 79 34.26 62.98 22.29
C SER A 79 34.56 61.54 21.85
N GLY A 80 35.33 60.80 22.65
CA GLY A 80 35.60 59.37 22.42
C GLY A 80 34.34 58.52 22.61
N LEU A 81 33.53 58.82 23.63
CA LEU A 81 32.24 58.18 23.90
C LEU A 81 31.24 58.42 22.77
N THR A 82 31.09 59.66 22.30
CA THR A 82 30.17 59.98 21.20
C THR A 82 30.58 59.32 19.89
N THR A 83 31.88 59.21 19.62
CA THR A 83 32.38 58.50 18.43
C THR A 83 32.13 56.99 18.53
N ARG A 84 32.35 56.38 19.70
CA ARG A 84 32.07 54.95 19.94
C ARG A 84 30.58 54.62 19.94
N LEU A 85 29.74 55.51 20.46
CA LEU A 85 28.28 55.39 20.34
C LEU A 85 27.85 55.43 18.87
N ALA A 86 28.41 56.34 18.06
CA ALA A 86 28.11 56.39 16.63
C ALA A 86 28.50 55.09 15.89
N VAL A 87 29.64 54.46 16.26
CA VAL A 87 30.04 53.15 15.73
C VAL A 87 29.08 52.05 16.19
N THR A 88 28.64 52.08 17.45
CA THR A 88 27.71 51.09 17.99
C THR A 88 26.34 51.21 17.33
N ASP A 89 25.84 52.43 17.13
CA ASP A 89 24.59 52.70 16.44
C ASP A 89 24.65 52.24 14.96
N LEU A 90 25.79 52.44 14.29
CA LEU A 90 26.02 51.94 12.94
C LEU A 90 25.98 50.40 12.90
N VAL A 91 26.68 49.72 13.81
CA VAL A 91 26.68 48.26 13.89
C VAL A 91 25.29 47.72 14.21
N VAL A 92 24.54 48.37 15.11
CA VAL A 92 23.15 48.01 15.41
C VAL A 92 22.25 48.20 14.19
N ALA A 93 22.45 49.26 13.41
CA ALA A 93 21.73 49.49 12.17
C ALA A 93 22.04 48.41 11.11
N GLU A 94 23.31 48.06 10.92
CA GLU A 94 23.73 46.99 9.99
C GLU A 94 23.17 45.63 10.41
N VAL A 95 23.25 45.27 11.69
CA VAL A 95 22.68 44.02 12.21
C VAL A 95 21.16 44.01 12.03
N SER A 96 20.49 45.14 12.25
CA SER A 96 19.04 45.25 12.08
C SER A 96 18.62 45.09 10.62
N ASP A 97 19.38 45.68 9.68
CA ASP A 97 19.17 45.54 8.24
C ASP A 97 19.39 44.09 7.80
N GLU A 98 20.45 43.44 8.27
CA GLU A 98 20.73 42.04 7.93
C GLU A 98 19.68 41.08 8.51
N VAL A 99 19.22 41.32 9.75
CA VAL A 99 18.09 40.57 10.34
C VAL A 99 16.80 40.80 9.55
N ALA A 100 16.56 42.02 9.06
CA ALA A 100 15.41 42.30 8.22
C ALA A 100 15.45 41.53 6.89
N ARG A 101 16.62 41.48 6.22
CA ARG A 101 16.84 40.70 5.00
C ARG A 101 16.65 39.21 5.23
N VAL A 102 17.28 38.65 6.26
CA VAL A 102 17.12 37.23 6.60
C VAL A 102 15.66 36.89 6.89
N ARG A 103 14.93 37.78 7.56
CA ARG A 103 13.49 37.59 7.83
C ARG A 103 12.67 37.59 6.54
N GLU A 104 13.02 38.42 5.58
CA GLU A 104 12.37 38.46 4.26
C GLU A 104 12.67 37.18 3.47
N ASP A 105 13.92 36.72 3.46
CA ASP A 105 14.32 35.46 2.83
C ASP A 105 13.61 34.24 3.43
N VAL A 106 13.49 34.19 4.77
CA VAL A 106 12.75 33.13 5.47
C VAL A 106 11.28 33.13 5.10
N LYS A 107 10.64 34.31 4.98
CA LYS A 107 9.25 34.40 4.50
C LYS A 107 9.13 33.93 3.04
N GLY A 108 10.09 34.28 2.20
CA GLY A 108 10.15 33.81 0.81
C GLY A 108 10.34 32.29 0.70
N LEU A 109 11.13 31.68 1.58
CA LEU A 109 11.28 30.23 1.68
C LEU A 109 9.99 29.55 2.17
N ASP A 110 9.36 30.06 3.22
CA ASP A 110 8.09 29.54 3.75
C ASP A 110 6.98 29.57 2.68
N GLY A 111 6.90 30.65 1.90
CA GLY A 111 5.99 30.75 0.76
C GLY A 111 6.26 29.67 -0.31
N ARG A 112 7.52 29.44 -0.67
CA ARG A 112 7.91 28.40 -1.64
C ARG A 112 7.61 26.98 -1.13
N VAL A 113 7.86 26.70 0.15
CA VAL A 113 7.57 25.41 0.77
C VAL A 113 6.07 25.13 0.75
N ARG A 114 5.23 26.08 1.17
CA ARG A 114 3.78 25.93 1.13
C ARG A 114 3.24 25.72 -0.28
N TRP A 115 3.80 26.44 -1.26
CA TRP A 115 3.45 26.23 -2.66
C TRP A 115 3.82 24.82 -3.12
N ALA A 116 5.04 24.36 -2.83
CA ALA A 116 5.48 23.02 -3.19
C ALA A 116 4.66 21.91 -2.51
N GLU A 117 4.33 22.05 -1.23
CA GLU A 117 3.43 21.13 -0.51
C GLU A 117 2.03 21.09 -1.14
N GLY A 118 1.50 22.25 -1.57
CA GLY A 118 0.25 22.36 -2.32
C GLY A 118 0.31 21.59 -3.63
N SER A 119 1.34 21.83 -4.45
CA SER A 119 1.53 21.16 -5.73
C SER A 119 1.75 19.64 -5.59
N ILE A 120 2.48 19.19 -4.56
CA ILE A 120 2.65 17.76 -4.26
C ILE A 120 1.31 17.12 -3.90
N ARG A 121 0.48 17.80 -3.10
CA ARG A 121 -0.85 17.32 -2.73
C ARG A 121 -1.77 17.22 -3.95
N GLU A 122 -1.76 18.21 -4.82
CA GLU A 122 -2.52 18.18 -6.08
C GLU A 122 -2.06 17.03 -6.98
N LEU A 123 -0.75 16.85 -7.15
CA LEU A 123 -0.18 15.72 -7.90
C LEU A 123 -0.62 14.38 -7.31
N ALA A 124 -0.59 14.24 -5.98
CA ALA A 124 -1.02 13.01 -5.31
C ALA A 124 -2.50 12.69 -5.55
N LEU A 125 -3.37 13.71 -5.60
CA LEU A 125 -4.78 13.54 -5.93
C LEU A 125 -4.98 13.07 -7.37
N VAL A 126 -4.30 13.70 -8.33
CA VAL A 126 -4.36 13.31 -9.75
C VAL A 126 -3.82 11.89 -9.96
N LEU A 127 -2.71 11.54 -9.30
CA LEU A 127 -2.16 10.19 -9.36
C LEU A 127 -3.09 9.16 -8.72
N GLY A 128 -3.76 9.52 -7.61
CA GLY A 128 -4.78 8.68 -6.99
C GLY A 128 -5.95 8.40 -7.94
N GLU A 129 -6.46 9.44 -8.60
CA GLU A 129 -7.54 9.32 -9.58
C GLU A 129 -7.12 8.47 -10.78
N LEU A 130 -5.91 8.69 -11.32
CA LEU A 130 -5.38 7.90 -12.44
C LEU A 130 -5.19 6.42 -12.04
N ALA A 131 -4.68 6.15 -10.85
CA ALA A 131 -4.53 4.80 -10.33
C ALA A 131 -5.89 4.09 -10.19
N GLU A 132 -6.91 4.80 -9.74
CA GLU A 132 -8.26 4.25 -9.62
C GLU A 132 -8.90 3.99 -11.00
N GLN A 133 -8.78 4.94 -11.93
CA GLN A 133 -9.28 4.78 -13.30
C GLN A 133 -8.59 3.63 -14.03
N THR A 134 -7.27 3.53 -13.91
CA THR A 134 -6.50 2.43 -14.49
C THR A 134 -6.83 1.09 -13.83
N GLY A 135 -6.97 1.05 -12.50
CA GLY A 135 -7.41 -0.14 -11.78
C GLY A 135 -8.79 -0.62 -12.22
N ARG A 136 -9.77 0.30 -12.37
CA ARG A 136 -11.10 -0.01 -12.91
C ARG A 136 -11.03 -0.51 -14.36
N GLY A 137 -10.20 0.11 -15.20
CA GLY A 137 -9.99 -0.28 -16.58
C GLY A 137 -9.39 -1.68 -16.73
N LEU A 138 -8.35 -1.99 -15.94
CA LEU A 138 -7.71 -3.30 -15.92
C LEU A 138 -8.66 -4.39 -15.44
N ALA A 139 -9.40 -4.16 -14.34
CA ALA A 139 -10.41 -5.10 -13.86
C ALA A 139 -11.49 -5.39 -14.92
N GLY A 140 -11.92 -4.35 -15.66
CA GLY A 140 -12.85 -4.51 -16.77
C GLY A 140 -12.27 -5.29 -17.95
N HIS A 141 -10.98 -5.12 -18.26
CA HIS A 141 -10.29 -5.87 -19.31
C HIS A 141 -10.07 -7.33 -18.93
N ASP A 142 -9.66 -7.60 -17.69
CA ASP A 142 -9.47 -8.96 -17.17
C ASP A 142 -10.79 -9.74 -17.20
N GLU A 143 -11.90 -9.12 -16.81
CA GLU A 143 -13.22 -9.74 -16.88
C GLU A 143 -13.64 -10.06 -18.33
N ARG A 144 -13.38 -9.12 -19.26
CA ARG A 144 -13.62 -9.35 -20.70
C ARG A 144 -12.75 -10.47 -21.25
N LEU A 145 -11.49 -10.55 -20.84
CA LEU A 145 -10.56 -11.60 -21.26
C LEU A 145 -11.05 -12.96 -20.77
N ARG A 146 -11.37 -13.09 -19.48
CA ARG A 146 -11.92 -14.33 -18.90
C ARG A 146 -13.20 -14.78 -19.60
N LYS A 147 -14.08 -13.84 -19.98
CA LYS A 147 -15.28 -14.13 -20.76
C LYS A 147 -14.98 -14.65 -22.17
N VAL A 148 -13.93 -14.16 -22.82
CA VAL A 148 -13.50 -14.64 -24.14
C VAL A 148 -12.85 -16.02 -24.02
N GLU A 149 -11.98 -16.20 -23.03
CA GLU A 149 -11.32 -17.48 -22.74
C GLU A 149 -12.33 -18.56 -22.37
N SER A 150 -13.36 -18.25 -21.58
CA SER A 150 -14.43 -19.21 -21.25
C SER A 150 -15.18 -19.65 -22.50
N ARG A 151 -15.54 -18.71 -23.39
CA ARG A 151 -16.23 -19.03 -24.65
C ARG A 151 -15.37 -19.89 -25.58
N LEU A 152 -14.10 -19.54 -25.75
CA LEU A 152 -13.15 -20.31 -26.55
C LEU A 152 -12.97 -21.72 -25.97
N ALA A 153 -12.86 -21.86 -24.65
CA ALA A 153 -12.76 -23.16 -24.00
C ALA A 153 -14.00 -24.03 -24.24
N ILE A 154 -15.21 -23.46 -24.18
CA ILE A 154 -16.45 -24.18 -24.53
C ILE A 154 -16.42 -24.56 -26.01
N ASP A 155 -16.09 -23.64 -26.91
CA ASP A 155 -16.06 -23.88 -28.34
C ASP A 155 -15.07 -25.00 -28.71
N ASP A 156 -13.87 -24.99 -28.15
CA ASP A 156 -12.87 -26.02 -28.40
C ASP A 156 -13.27 -27.39 -27.81
N ALA A 157 -13.89 -27.41 -26.64
CA ALA A 157 -14.39 -28.65 -26.03
C ALA A 157 -15.56 -29.23 -26.83
N VAL A 158 -16.55 -28.41 -27.20
CA VAL A 158 -17.68 -28.82 -28.05
C VAL A 158 -17.19 -29.23 -29.44
N ARG A 159 -16.24 -28.51 -30.03
CA ARG A 159 -15.65 -28.87 -31.33
C ARG A 159 -14.97 -30.22 -31.26
N ARG A 160 -14.20 -30.51 -30.22
CA ARG A 160 -13.57 -31.84 -30.02
C ARG A 160 -14.61 -32.93 -29.77
N TRP A 161 -15.69 -32.61 -29.07
CA TRP A 161 -16.81 -33.52 -28.88
C TRP A 161 -17.58 -33.80 -30.18
N ARG A 162 -17.56 -32.88 -31.15
CA ARG A 162 -18.15 -33.09 -32.49
C ARG A 162 -17.16 -33.76 -33.47
N HIS A 163 -15.88 -33.37 -33.44
CA HIS A 163 -14.88 -33.68 -34.45
C HIS A 163 -13.44 -33.82 -33.90
N PRO A 164 -12.73 -34.94 -34.17
CA PRO A 164 -13.25 -36.20 -34.70
C PRO A 164 -14.30 -36.77 -33.75
N ARG A 165 -15.34 -37.43 -34.27
CA ARG A 165 -16.42 -37.96 -33.44
C ARG A 165 -15.79 -38.77 -32.29
N PRO A 166 -16.14 -38.49 -31.02
CA PRO A 166 -15.66 -39.29 -29.90
C PRO A 166 -15.96 -40.75 -30.22
N ASP A 167 -15.01 -41.61 -29.85
CA ASP A 167 -15.05 -43.03 -30.17
C ASP A 167 -16.48 -43.55 -30.02
N ALA A 168 -17.07 -44.10 -31.09
CA ALA A 168 -18.50 -44.40 -31.14
C ALA A 168 -18.94 -45.33 -30.00
N GLY A 169 -17.99 -46.07 -29.41
CA GLY A 169 -18.18 -46.93 -28.24
C GLY A 169 -18.34 -46.21 -26.90
N LEU A 170 -18.09 -44.90 -26.78
CA LEU A 170 -18.17 -44.19 -25.49
C LEU A 170 -19.62 -43.93 -25.06
N GLY A 171 -20.56 -43.83 -26.02
CA GLY A 171 -21.97 -43.59 -25.75
C GLY A 171 -22.30 -42.16 -25.30
N ARG A 172 -23.51 -41.68 -25.63
CA ARG A 172 -23.88 -40.26 -25.46
C ARG A 172 -23.80 -39.73 -24.03
N LEU A 173 -24.17 -40.53 -23.03
CA LEU A 173 -24.20 -40.07 -21.63
C LEU A 173 -22.79 -39.93 -21.04
N PHE A 174 -21.91 -40.89 -21.27
CA PHE A 174 -20.52 -40.77 -20.81
C PHE A 174 -19.82 -39.63 -21.55
N GLY A 175 -20.02 -39.49 -22.86
CA GLY A 175 -19.49 -38.36 -23.63
C GLY A 175 -19.98 -37.01 -23.09
N ALA A 176 -21.27 -36.89 -22.78
CA ALA A 176 -21.85 -35.68 -22.20
C ALA A 176 -21.25 -35.33 -20.82
N VAL A 177 -21.10 -36.31 -19.93
CA VAL A 177 -20.52 -36.08 -18.59
C VAL A 177 -19.04 -35.71 -18.67
N LEU A 178 -18.27 -36.38 -19.53
CA LEU A 178 -16.84 -36.07 -19.69
C LEU A 178 -16.63 -34.68 -20.31
N LEU A 179 -17.44 -34.29 -21.30
CA LEU A 179 -17.43 -32.94 -21.86
C LEU A 179 -17.76 -31.91 -20.79
N ALA A 180 -18.86 -32.10 -20.05
CA ALA A 180 -19.26 -31.19 -18.99
C ALA A 180 -18.17 -31.04 -17.92
N ARG A 181 -17.51 -32.16 -17.58
CA ARG A 181 -16.40 -32.17 -16.63
C ARG A 181 -15.17 -31.43 -17.15
N GLU A 182 -14.83 -31.59 -18.42
CA GLU A 182 -13.71 -30.88 -19.04
C GLU A 182 -13.96 -29.37 -19.02
N VAL A 183 -15.14 -28.92 -19.44
CA VAL A 183 -15.51 -27.50 -19.45
C VAL A 183 -15.55 -26.94 -18.02
N ALA A 184 -16.13 -27.67 -17.08
CA ALA A 184 -16.21 -27.28 -15.67
C ALA A 184 -14.84 -27.21 -14.97
N ALA A 185 -13.89 -28.05 -15.37
CA ALA A 185 -12.53 -28.04 -14.82
C ALA A 185 -11.62 -26.97 -15.44
N GLY A 186 -11.99 -26.43 -16.61
CA GLY A 186 -11.21 -25.43 -17.34
C GLY A 186 -11.61 -23.97 -17.08
N PRO A 187 -11.17 -23.04 -17.94
CA PRO A 187 -11.40 -21.60 -17.80
C PRO A 187 -12.88 -21.22 -17.72
N ALA A 188 -13.76 -22.00 -18.37
CA ALA A 188 -15.19 -21.76 -18.34
C ALA A 188 -15.82 -22.02 -16.96
N GLY A 189 -15.38 -23.08 -16.27
CA GLY A 189 -15.79 -23.33 -14.89
C GLY A 189 -15.22 -22.32 -13.90
N GLU A 190 -13.98 -21.87 -14.11
CA GLU A 190 -13.38 -20.79 -13.30
C GLU A 190 -14.17 -19.48 -13.45
N PHE A 191 -14.47 -19.08 -14.69
CA PHE A 191 -15.28 -17.91 -14.97
C PHE A 191 -16.67 -18.00 -14.34
N SER A 192 -17.33 -19.15 -14.46
CA SER A 192 -18.66 -19.41 -13.89
C SER A 192 -18.72 -19.27 -12.36
N ASP A 193 -17.62 -19.53 -11.65
CA ASP A 193 -17.56 -19.43 -10.19
C ASP A 193 -17.27 -18.00 -9.72
N THR A 194 -16.56 -17.22 -10.54
CA THR A 194 -16.23 -15.82 -10.22
C THR A 194 -17.30 -14.82 -10.63
N ALA A 195 -18.04 -15.07 -11.71
CA ALA A 195 -19.01 -14.15 -12.28
C ALA A 195 -20.45 -14.58 -11.95
N ARG A 196 -21.17 -13.77 -11.14
CA ARG A 196 -22.48 -14.11 -10.56
C ARG A 196 -23.62 -14.40 -11.56
N ASP A 197 -23.46 -14.08 -12.84
CA ASP A 197 -24.46 -14.30 -13.89
C ASP A 197 -23.86 -14.95 -15.15
N ALA A 198 -22.73 -15.63 -15.01
CA ALA A 198 -22.11 -16.34 -16.10
C ALA A 198 -22.94 -17.58 -16.44
N HIS A 199 -23.90 -17.44 -17.37
CA HIS A 199 -24.78 -18.50 -17.89
C HIS A 199 -24.04 -19.61 -18.70
N VAL A 200 -22.82 -19.95 -18.28
CA VAL A 200 -21.92 -20.91 -18.94
C VAL A 200 -22.53 -22.31 -18.97
N GLU A 201 -23.15 -22.75 -17.87
CA GLU A 201 -23.84 -24.04 -17.81
C GLU A 201 -24.95 -24.14 -18.85
N GLN A 202 -25.76 -23.08 -18.98
CA GLN A 202 -26.85 -23.01 -19.96
C GLN A 202 -26.31 -22.97 -21.39
N GLU A 203 -25.30 -22.15 -21.67
CA GLU A 203 -24.64 -22.06 -22.97
C GLU A 203 -24.09 -23.43 -23.41
N LEU A 204 -23.48 -24.17 -22.48
CA LEU A 204 -23.00 -25.52 -22.76
C LEU A 204 -24.15 -26.49 -23.09
N VAL A 205 -25.23 -26.48 -22.29
CA VAL A 205 -26.41 -27.33 -22.54
C VAL A 205 -27.01 -27.05 -23.92
N GLU A 206 -27.18 -25.77 -24.27
CA GLU A 206 -27.72 -25.37 -25.57
C GLU A 206 -26.83 -25.88 -26.72
N ARG A 207 -25.50 -25.75 -26.61
CA ARG A 207 -24.56 -26.28 -27.61
C ARG A 207 -24.56 -27.80 -27.71
N MET A 208 -24.79 -28.50 -26.61
CA MET A 208 -24.91 -29.97 -26.57
C MET A 208 -26.21 -30.47 -27.21
N LEU A 209 -27.26 -29.64 -27.23
CA LEU A 209 -28.54 -29.97 -27.85
C LEU A 209 -28.60 -29.61 -29.34
N GLN A 210 -27.92 -28.55 -29.77
CA GLN A 210 -27.97 -28.06 -31.16
C GLN A 210 -27.41 -29.03 -32.19
N ASP A 211 -26.27 -29.67 -31.89
CA ASP A 211 -25.59 -30.56 -32.83
C ASP A 211 -24.85 -31.67 -32.07
N PRO A 212 -25.59 -32.66 -31.54
CA PRO A 212 -25.01 -33.77 -30.82
C PRO A 212 -24.41 -34.81 -31.78
N PRO A 213 -23.31 -35.50 -31.41
CA PRO A 213 -22.72 -36.57 -32.22
C PRO A 213 -23.70 -37.70 -32.57
N THR A 214 -24.65 -37.93 -31.66
CA THR A 214 -25.78 -38.85 -31.83
C THR A 214 -27.05 -38.12 -31.37
N PRO A 215 -28.18 -38.22 -32.10
CA PRO A 215 -29.43 -37.59 -31.69
C PRO A 215 -29.81 -37.92 -30.24
N TRP A 216 -30.26 -36.90 -29.52
CA TRP A 216 -30.93 -37.08 -28.25
C TRP A 216 -32.28 -37.77 -28.45
N TYR A 217 -32.89 -38.22 -27.35
CA TYR A 217 -34.22 -38.81 -27.39
C TYR A 217 -35.30 -37.73 -27.29
N ASP A 218 -36.43 -37.97 -27.93
CA ASP A 218 -37.62 -37.11 -27.82
C ASP A 218 -38.48 -37.53 -26.61
N GLY A 219 -39.11 -36.54 -25.97
CA GLY A 219 -40.01 -36.75 -24.84
C GLY A 219 -39.30 -37.07 -23.51
N VAL A 220 -40.00 -37.80 -22.64
CA VAL A 220 -39.57 -38.10 -21.26
C VAL A 220 -39.15 -39.56 -21.14
N ARG A 221 -37.95 -39.82 -20.61
CA ARG A 221 -37.43 -41.19 -20.41
C ARG A 221 -36.99 -41.44 -18.97
N SER A 222 -37.11 -42.69 -18.54
CA SER A 222 -36.64 -43.11 -17.21
C SER A 222 -35.13 -42.95 -17.10
N VAL A 223 -34.68 -42.30 -16.01
CA VAL A 223 -33.24 -42.11 -15.72
C VAL A 223 -32.54 -43.46 -15.55
N ALA A 224 -33.16 -44.42 -14.87
CA ALA A 224 -32.59 -45.76 -14.73
C ALA A 224 -32.42 -46.46 -16.09
N GLY A 225 -33.41 -46.34 -16.98
CA GLY A 225 -33.33 -46.89 -18.33
C GLY A 225 -32.23 -46.23 -19.18
N LEU A 226 -32.03 -44.92 -19.01
CA LEU A 226 -30.95 -44.17 -19.70
C LEU A 226 -29.56 -44.61 -19.22
N LEU A 227 -29.37 -44.82 -17.91
CA LEU A 227 -28.13 -45.34 -17.33
C LEU A 227 -27.85 -46.78 -17.79
N ALA A 228 -28.88 -47.63 -17.83
CA ALA A 228 -28.77 -49.01 -18.32
C ALA A 228 -28.41 -49.04 -19.82
N GLU A 229 -29.04 -48.19 -20.63
CA GLU A 229 -28.71 -48.05 -22.05
C GLU A 229 -27.26 -47.61 -22.24
N ALA A 230 -26.79 -46.60 -21.51
CA ALA A 230 -25.43 -46.11 -21.63
C ALA A 230 -24.38 -47.18 -21.28
N THR A 231 -24.63 -48.01 -20.26
CA THR A 231 -23.71 -49.09 -19.89
C THR A 231 -23.75 -50.28 -20.85
N ARG A 232 -24.93 -50.57 -21.43
CA ARG A 232 -25.12 -51.65 -22.41
C ARG A 232 -24.34 -51.42 -23.71
N HIS A 233 -24.22 -50.17 -24.15
CA HIS A 233 -23.56 -49.81 -25.41
C HIS A 233 -22.02 -49.72 -25.31
N LEU A 234 -21.45 -49.89 -24.11
CA LEU A 234 -19.99 -49.90 -23.95
C LEU A 234 -19.39 -51.18 -24.54
N PRO A 235 -18.29 -51.10 -25.30
CA PRO A 235 -17.77 -52.19 -26.11
C PRO A 235 -17.18 -53.37 -25.32
N GLY A 236 -16.84 -53.19 -24.05
CA GLY A 236 -16.34 -54.27 -23.19
C GLY A 236 -16.13 -53.84 -21.74
N ASP A 237 -15.74 -54.80 -20.90
CA ASP A 237 -15.56 -54.61 -19.46
C ASP A 237 -14.38 -53.69 -19.11
N ASP A 238 -13.32 -53.68 -19.93
CA ASP A 238 -12.20 -52.76 -19.78
C ASP A 238 -12.65 -51.30 -19.95
N HIS A 239 -13.52 -51.04 -20.94
CA HIS A 239 -14.06 -49.69 -21.18
C HIS A 239 -15.00 -49.26 -20.05
N ARG A 240 -15.81 -50.18 -19.52
CA ARG A 240 -16.67 -49.93 -18.36
C ARG A 240 -15.85 -49.60 -17.12
N THR A 241 -14.77 -50.32 -16.88
CA THR A 241 -13.84 -50.07 -15.77
C THR A 241 -13.17 -48.71 -15.91
N MET A 242 -12.58 -48.43 -17.08
CA MET A 242 -11.95 -47.15 -17.38
C MET A 242 -12.91 -45.97 -17.18
N LEU A 243 -14.13 -46.05 -17.72
CA LEU A 243 -15.11 -44.98 -17.57
C LEU A 243 -15.61 -44.84 -16.13
N ALA A 244 -15.80 -45.94 -15.42
CA ALA A 244 -16.13 -45.91 -14.01
C ALA A 244 -15.04 -45.17 -13.21
N GLU A 245 -13.77 -45.48 -13.45
CA GLU A 245 -12.61 -44.85 -12.81
C GLU A 245 -12.41 -43.38 -13.20
N LEU A 246 -12.63 -43.02 -14.47
CA LEU A 246 -12.60 -41.63 -14.91
C LEU A 246 -13.69 -40.79 -14.20
N LEU A 247 -14.89 -41.35 -14.06
CA LEU A 247 -15.96 -40.78 -13.24
C LEU A 247 -15.70 -40.96 -11.73
N GLY A 248 -14.63 -41.65 -11.38
CA GLY A 248 -14.01 -41.69 -10.07
C GLY A 248 -14.47 -42.81 -9.15
N ALA A 249 -14.98 -43.91 -9.69
CA ALA A 249 -15.08 -45.17 -8.96
C ALA A 249 -13.73 -45.52 -8.33
N GLY A 250 -13.74 -46.05 -7.12
CA GLY A 250 -12.51 -46.43 -6.39
C GLY A 250 -11.73 -45.26 -5.77
N LEU A 251 -12.08 -44.01 -6.05
CA LEU A 251 -11.51 -42.87 -5.33
C LEU A 251 -12.02 -42.81 -3.89
N ARG A 252 -11.13 -42.43 -2.97
CA ARG A 252 -11.48 -42.24 -1.56
C ARG A 252 -12.57 -41.20 -1.39
N GLU A 253 -13.44 -41.38 -0.40
CA GLU A 253 -14.60 -40.53 -0.17
C GLU A 253 -14.23 -39.05 -0.03
N GLU A 254 -13.09 -38.73 0.57
CA GLU A 254 -12.62 -37.34 0.72
C GLU A 254 -12.39 -36.65 -0.64
N LEU A 255 -12.14 -37.40 -1.71
CA LEU A 255 -11.97 -36.90 -3.08
C LEU A 255 -13.28 -36.86 -3.86
N THR A 256 -14.31 -37.62 -3.43
CA THR A 256 -15.56 -37.83 -4.16
C THR A 256 -16.79 -37.14 -3.57
N ARG A 257 -16.71 -36.62 -2.33
CA ARG A 257 -17.82 -35.99 -1.57
C ARG A 257 -18.66 -34.94 -2.31
N ALA A 258 -18.12 -34.30 -3.35
CA ALA A 258 -18.81 -33.25 -4.11
C ALA A 258 -19.52 -33.78 -5.37
N ARG A 259 -19.51 -35.09 -5.62
CA ARG A 259 -20.17 -35.66 -6.80
C ARG A 259 -21.67 -35.64 -6.67
N GLY A 260 -22.32 -35.27 -7.76
CA GLY A 260 -23.76 -35.36 -7.86
C GLY A 260 -24.27 -36.79 -8.02
N PRO A 261 -25.57 -36.99 -7.77
CA PRO A 261 -26.21 -38.31 -7.81
C PRO A 261 -26.17 -38.96 -9.20
N LEU A 262 -26.36 -38.22 -10.30
CA LEU A 262 -26.35 -38.82 -11.64
C LEU A 262 -24.96 -39.32 -12.02
N SER A 263 -23.93 -38.51 -11.77
CA SER A 263 -22.53 -38.86 -12.06
C SER A 263 -22.07 -40.07 -11.22
N THR A 264 -22.50 -40.11 -9.96
CA THR A 264 -22.25 -41.25 -9.06
C THR A 264 -22.99 -42.51 -9.50
N ALA A 265 -24.26 -42.38 -9.92
CA ALA A 265 -25.05 -43.50 -10.42
C ALA A 265 -24.46 -44.08 -11.71
N LEU A 266 -24.03 -43.22 -12.65
CA LEU A 266 -23.41 -43.64 -13.91
C LEU A 266 -22.09 -44.39 -13.68
N SER A 267 -21.20 -43.85 -12.83
CA SER A 267 -19.95 -44.51 -12.44
C SER A 267 -20.19 -45.87 -11.76
N THR A 268 -21.17 -45.93 -10.85
CA THR A 268 -21.50 -47.16 -10.11
C THR A 268 -22.15 -48.22 -11.01
N ALA A 269 -23.04 -47.82 -11.93
CA ALA A 269 -23.65 -48.72 -12.90
C ALA A 269 -22.59 -49.32 -13.84
N ALA A 270 -21.63 -48.52 -14.31
CA ALA A 270 -20.50 -49.00 -15.11
C ALA A 270 -19.64 -50.01 -14.33
N ALA A 271 -19.28 -49.71 -13.07
CA ALA A 271 -18.45 -50.61 -12.26
C ALA A 271 -19.14 -51.94 -11.89
N THR A 272 -20.47 -51.93 -11.73
CA THR A 272 -21.23 -53.12 -11.33
C THR A 272 -21.54 -54.04 -12.50
N THR A 273 -21.73 -53.51 -13.70
CA THR A 273 -21.98 -54.30 -14.92
C THR A 273 -20.76 -55.12 -15.36
N VAL A 274 -19.54 -54.70 -15.03
CA VAL A 274 -18.28 -55.48 -15.22
C VAL A 274 -18.34 -56.84 -14.52
N ARG A 275 -19.14 -56.97 -13.45
CA ARG A 275 -19.26 -58.22 -12.69
C ARG A 275 -20.33 -59.17 -13.25
N GLY A 276 -20.72 -58.99 -14.51
CA GLY A 276 -21.78 -59.77 -15.17
C GLY A 276 -23.18 -59.49 -14.63
N THR A 277 -23.36 -58.39 -13.89
CA THR A 277 -24.69 -57.98 -13.41
C THR A 277 -25.50 -57.42 -14.58
N ASP A 278 -26.77 -57.78 -14.65
CA ASP A 278 -27.72 -57.22 -15.62
C ASP A 278 -27.70 -55.66 -15.59
N PRO A 279 -27.52 -54.97 -16.74
CA PRO A 279 -27.45 -53.51 -16.79
C PRO A 279 -28.64 -52.77 -16.19
N ASP A 280 -29.86 -53.29 -16.32
CA ASP A 280 -31.07 -52.65 -15.80
C ASP A 280 -31.13 -52.75 -14.27
N ALA A 281 -30.80 -53.93 -13.72
CA ALA A 281 -30.66 -54.13 -12.27
C ALA A 281 -29.53 -53.27 -11.68
N ALA A 282 -28.38 -53.20 -12.37
CA ALA A 282 -27.24 -52.39 -11.98
C ALA A 282 -27.58 -50.89 -11.93
N ALA A 283 -28.20 -50.37 -13.00
CA ALA A 283 -28.61 -48.97 -13.10
C ALA A 283 -29.62 -48.57 -12.02
N THR A 284 -30.64 -49.42 -11.78
CA THR A 284 -31.67 -49.17 -10.75
C THR A 284 -31.06 -49.13 -9.35
N LYS A 285 -30.17 -50.09 -9.04
CA LYS A 285 -29.47 -50.15 -7.75
C LYS A 285 -28.54 -48.95 -7.56
N ALA A 286 -27.78 -48.59 -8.60
CA ALA A 286 -26.87 -47.45 -8.59
C ALA A 286 -27.60 -46.13 -8.37
N LEU A 287 -28.70 -45.89 -9.10
CA LEU A 287 -29.51 -44.68 -8.96
C LEU A 287 -30.11 -44.58 -7.55
N ARG A 288 -30.68 -45.67 -7.03
CA ARG A 288 -31.24 -45.68 -5.66
C ARG A 288 -30.18 -45.40 -4.60
N GLY A 289 -28.99 -45.97 -4.75
CA GLY A 289 -27.86 -45.73 -3.85
C GLY A 289 -27.38 -44.27 -3.90
N ALA A 290 -27.25 -43.71 -5.11
CA ALA A 290 -26.80 -42.34 -5.31
C ALA A 290 -27.80 -41.30 -4.79
N VAL A 291 -29.11 -41.52 -5.00
CA VAL A 291 -30.17 -40.64 -4.48
C VAL A 291 -30.26 -40.70 -2.95
N ARG A 292 -30.10 -41.89 -2.35
CA ARG A 292 -30.13 -42.05 -0.88
C ARG A 292 -28.97 -41.33 -0.19
N ASN A 293 -27.81 -41.28 -0.84
CA ASN A 293 -26.59 -40.71 -0.27
C ASN A 293 -26.37 -39.24 -0.70
N GLY A 294 -27.08 -38.76 -1.73
CA GLY A 294 -26.95 -37.42 -2.28
C GLY A 294 -27.88 -36.41 -1.61
N THR A 295 -27.50 -35.14 -1.67
CA THR A 295 -28.31 -34.00 -1.19
C THR A 295 -29.24 -33.43 -2.28
N ARG A 296 -29.08 -33.86 -3.54
CA ARG A 296 -29.86 -33.39 -4.68
C ARG A 296 -30.90 -34.39 -5.13
N TYR A 297 -32.10 -33.89 -5.39
CA TYR A 297 -33.19 -34.67 -5.98
C TYR A 297 -32.90 -34.99 -7.45
N VAL A 298 -33.14 -36.24 -7.85
CA VAL A 298 -33.13 -36.68 -9.24
C VAL A 298 -34.53 -37.21 -9.55
N ALA A 299 -35.18 -36.65 -10.57
CA ALA A 299 -36.48 -37.15 -10.99
C ALA A 299 -36.35 -38.56 -11.59
N ALA A 300 -37.39 -39.39 -11.42
CA ALA A 300 -37.38 -40.76 -11.96
C ALA A 300 -37.31 -40.79 -13.49
N SER A 301 -37.81 -39.74 -14.14
CA SER A 301 -37.81 -39.57 -15.60
C SER A 301 -37.55 -38.11 -15.96
N LEU A 302 -36.82 -37.88 -17.04
CA LEU A 302 -36.36 -36.56 -17.49
C LEU A 302 -36.42 -36.45 -19.02
N THR A 303 -36.64 -35.23 -19.52
CA THR A 303 -36.34 -34.88 -20.92
C THR A 303 -34.82 -34.83 -21.13
N ALA A 304 -34.37 -34.84 -22.39
CA ALA A 304 -32.94 -34.75 -22.71
C ALA A 304 -32.31 -33.44 -22.19
N GLU A 305 -33.04 -32.33 -22.30
CA GLU A 305 -32.61 -31.02 -21.82
C GLU A 305 -32.47 -31.00 -20.29
N GLU A 306 -33.46 -31.52 -19.55
CA GLU A 306 -33.39 -31.58 -18.08
C GLU A 306 -32.26 -32.49 -17.59
N LEU A 307 -32.04 -33.62 -18.27
CA LEU A 307 -30.94 -34.51 -17.98
C LEU A 307 -29.59 -33.80 -18.15
N LEU A 308 -29.40 -33.09 -19.27
CA LEU A 308 -28.17 -32.35 -19.53
C LEU A 308 -27.96 -31.22 -18.53
N ARG A 309 -29.00 -30.45 -18.20
CA ARG A 309 -28.92 -29.41 -17.16
C ARG A 309 -28.44 -29.98 -15.83
N GLN A 310 -29.01 -31.12 -15.40
CA GLN A 310 -28.59 -31.76 -14.15
C GLN A 310 -27.15 -32.27 -14.22
N LEU A 311 -26.76 -32.96 -15.29
CA LEU A 311 -25.39 -33.46 -15.46
C LEU A 311 -24.35 -32.32 -15.49
N VAL A 312 -24.61 -31.27 -16.26
CA VAL A 312 -23.72 -30.10 -16.35
C VAL A 312 -23.61 -29.42 -14.99
N GLY A 313 -24.73 -29.13 -14.33
CA GLY A 313 -24.72 -28.49 -13.02
C GLY A 313 -24.03 -29.33 -11.93
N GLU A 314 -24.12 -30.67 -11.99
CA GLU A 314 -23.33 -31.56 -11.12
C GLU A 314 -21.82 -31.39 -11.34
N GLN A 315 -21.36 -31.37 -12.60
CA GLN A 315 -19.94 -31.25 -12.92
C GLN A 315 -19.37 -29.88 -12.55
N PHE A 316 -20.11 -28.79 -12.77
CA PHE A 316 -19.72 -27.44 -12.36
C PHE A 316 -19.64 -27.31 -10.84
N THR A 317 -20.63 -27.86 -10.12
CA THR A 317 -20.59 -27.90 -8.65
C THR A 317 -19.41 -28.71 -8.13
N GLU A 318 -19.15 -29.87 -8.73
CA GLU A 318 -18.01 -30.72 -8.35
C GLU A 318 -16.68 -29.99 -8.57
N ALA A 319 -16.52 -29.31 -9.70
CA ALA A 319 -15.33 -28.54 -10.02
C ALA A 319 -15.13 -27.34 -9.07
N ALA A 320 -16.18 -26.58 -8.78
CA ALA A 320 -16.15 -25.48 -7.82
C ALA A 320 -15.72 -25.98 -6.42
N ALA A 321 -16.35 -27.04 -5.91
CA ALA A 321 -15.99 -27.63 -4.62
C ALA A 321 -14.56 -28.21 -4.58
N ARG A 322 -14.01 -28.68 -5.71
CA ARG A 322 -12.60 -29.06 -5.81
C ARG A 322 -11.68 -27.84 -5.74
N ARG A 323 -12.02 -26.75 -6.42
CA ARG A 323 -11.24 -25.49 -6.40
C ARG A 323 -11.24 -24.84 -5.01
N SER A 324 -12.38 -24.75 -4.33
CA SER A 324 -12.43 -24.22 -2.95
C SER A 324 -11.53 -25.02 -2.00
N ARG A 325 -11.53 -26.35 -2.09
CA ARG A 325 -10.65 -27.22 -1.28
C ARG A 325 -9.17 -27.03 -1.58
N LEU A 326 -8.79 -26.76 -2.83
CA LEU A 326 -7.41 -26.46 -3.19
C LEU A 326 -6.97 -25.10 -2.64
N GLN A 327 -7.86 -24.11 -2.66
CA GLN A 327 -7.59 -22.78 -2.07
C GLN A 327 -7.42 -22.87 -0.55
N GLU A 328 -8.28 -23.61 0.16
CA GLU A 328 -8.18 -23.87 1.60
C GLU A 328 -6.86 -24.56 1.99
N LYS A 329 -6.43 -25.57 1.22
CA LYS A 329 -5.14 -26.24 1.46
C LYS A 329 -3.94 -25.33 1.14
N GLY A 330 -4.01 -24.52 0.08
CA GLY A 330 -2.96 -23.57 -0.29
C GLY A 330 -2.76 -22.47 0.76
N THR A 331 -3.86 -21.96 1.32
CA THR A 331 -3.83 -20.94 2.38
C THR A 331 -3.40 -21.50 3.74
N GLY A 332 -3.74 -22.75 4.06
CA GLY A 332 -3.27 -23.45 5.26
C GLY A 332 -1.78 -23.80 5.24
N ALA A 333 -1.20 -24.04 4.06
CA ALA A 333 0.25 -24.29 3.93
C ALA A 333 1.08 -23.00 4.09
N GLY A 334 0.58 -21.86 3.61
CA GLY A 334 1.25 -20.56 3.74
C GLY A 334 1.29 -19.99 5.16
N THR A 335 0.29 -20.32 5.98
CA THR A 335 0.23 -19.92 7.40
C THR A 335 1.10 -20.80 8.31
N ALA A 336 1.32 -22.08 7.97
CA ALA A 336 2.24 -22.94 8.70
C ALA A 336 3.73 -22.59 8.46
N ALA A 337 4.08 -22.13 7.26
CA ALA A 337 5.45 -21.74 6.91
C ALA A 337 5.89 -20.40 7.55
N THR A 338 4.95 -19.51 7.89
CA THR A 338 5.25 -18.24 8.58
C THR A 338 5.37 -18.38 10.10
N ALA A 339 4.83 -19.46 10.69
CA ALA A 339 4.90 -19.70 12.14
C ALA A 339 6.20 -20.38 12.62
N THR A 340 7.05 -20.88 11.71
CA THR A 340 8.30 -21.60 12.07
C THR A 340 9.57 -20.74 11.95
N GLY A 341 9.45 -19.45 11.57
CA GLY A 341 10.59 -18.56 11.31
C GLY A 341 11.04 -17.63 12.45
N THR A 342 10.34 -17.55 13.58
CA THR A 342 10.58 -16.54 14.63
C THR A 342 11.04 -17.15 15.96
N GLY A 343 12.04 -18.03 15.92
CA GLY A 343 12.54 -18.65 17.14
C GLY A 343 13.97 -19.19 17.06
N LYS A 344 14.96 -18.30 16.94
CA LYS A 344 16.29 -18.42 17.56
C LYS A 344 17.22 -17.28 17.13
N ALA A 345 17.36 -16.29 18.00
CA ALA A 345 18.60 -15.53 18.20
C ALA A 345 18.53 -14.94 19.61
N SER A 346 19.04 -15.71 20.57
CA SER A 346 19.54 -15.20 21.86
C SER A 346 21.04 -15.40 21.88
#